data_AF-A0A101GJK6-F1
#
_entry.id   AF-A0A101GJK6-F1
#
_cell.length_a   1.000
_cell.length_b   1.000
_cell.length_c   1.000
_cell.angle_alpha   90.00
_cell.angle_beta   90.00
_cell.angle_gamma   90.00
#
_symmetry.space_group_name_H-M   'P 1'
#
loop_
_entity.id
_entity.type
_entity.pdbx_description
1 polymer ?
#
loop_
_entity_poly.entity_id
_entity_poly.type
_entity_poly.pdbx_seq_one_letter_code
_entity_poly.pdbx_strand_id
1 'polypeptide(L)'
;LPIKNVNLEEKQTQPPARYSQSRLIQVMEELGLGTKSTRHEVIGKLVSRRYVEGNPLRPTLVGRAVIDALDNHAETITEPEMTRTLEEHMQLIKQSQRSREDVVTESRDMLHRVFDKLEAHEKEIGSEIMEQTAEEHTLGTCPVCGHDLRIRHLGVSQFIGCTGYPECRFNISLPGSTWGRAIRIEETCPEHGLAHVRLIRKGSPPWTIGCPLCSHIASNVEALRMMPSMTDDLVQRLHAHHIYTVSEIAGKQPGDLVATVGVDAKEAEQLIHEAEGALEVLRRRSELRKFIRKVVPPRKGRSHAKITKRLLEQGIGDIPALSRADPAALKKAGISDAGATELLEAARGLCNERTLREAGVPAVSLKKYQAGGVASPDDFCYLPIPYLSSKTGINPETVHKHVDMVCKHLGRKSPAKVTRAALERGQKELLEVPGIGEATVERLYLAGIYDAARDRDERDRRPGALGHPERDAGEPP
;
A
#
# COMPACT_ATOMS: atom_id res chain seq x y z
N LEU A 1 -36.36 75.37 14.29
CA LEU A 1 -37.26 74.37 13.65
C LEU A 1 -37.76 73.42 14.73
N PRO A 2 -39.05 73.00 14.72
CA PRO A 2 -39.54 72.00 15.66
C PRO A 2 -39.02 70.60 15.30
N ILE A 3 -38.57 69.84 16.30
CA ILE A 3 -38.15 68.45 16.15
C ILE A 3 -39.40 67.60 15.88
N LYS A 4 -39.41 66.88 14.75
CA LYS A 4 -40.58 66.09 14.31
C LYS A 4 -40.62 64.69 14.90
N ASN A 5 -39.47 64.09 15.21
CA ASN A 5 -39.37 62.77 15.84
C ASN A 5 -37.97 62.56 16.44
N VAL A 6 -37.86 61.77 17.51
CA VAL A 6 -36.60 61.33 18.11
C VAL A 6 -36.61 59.81 18.16
N ASN A 7 -35.60 59.19 17.54
CA ASN A 7 -35.43 57.74 17.55
C ASN A 7 -34.22 57.39 18.43
N LEU A 8 -34.44 56.63 19.50
CA LEU A 8 -33.38 56.06 20.32
C LEU A 8 -33.18 54.60 19.92
N GLU A 9 -31.99 54.29 19.39
CA GLU A 9 -31.58 52.92 19.07
C GLU A 9 -30.54 52.44 20.07
N GLU A 10 -30.82 51.34 20.75
CA GLU A 10 -29.83 50.63 21.54
C GLU A 10 -28.84 49.90 20.62
N LYS A 11 -27.54 50.12 20.81
CA LYS A 11 -26.47 49.49 20.03
C LYS A 11 -25.39 48.94 20.94
N GLN A 12 -24.77 47.85 20.50
CA GLN A 12 -23.58 47.29 21.11
C GLN A 12 -22.35 47.60 20.27
N THR A 13 -21.23 47.86 20.93
CA THR A 13 -19.92 47.97 20.28
C THR A 13 -19.58 46.64 19.62
N GLN A 14 -19.24 46.69 18.34
CA GLN A 14 -18.82 45.51 17.60
C GLN A 14 -17.30 45.33 17.75
N PRO A 15 -16.81 44.09 17.88
CA PRO A 15 -15.37 43.84 17.87
C PRO A 15 -14.78 44.15 16.49
N PRO A 16 -13.44 44.33 16.40
CA PRO A 16 -12.77 44.47 15.11
C PRO A 16 -13.10 43.31 14.17
N ALA A 17 -13.40 43.63 12.91
CA ALA A 17 -13.65 42.62 11.91
C ALA A 17 -12.39 41.79 11.64
N ARG A 18 -12.56 40.47 11.47
CA ARG A 18 -11.46 39.58 11.09
C ARG A 18 -10.90 39.96 9.72
N TYR A 19 -9.62 39.69 9.49
CA TYR A 19 -9.01 39.93 8.19
C TYR A 19 -9.54 38.98 7.12
N SER A 20 -10.08 39.55 6.05
CA SER A 20 -10.21 38.85 4.77
C SER A 20 -8.82 38.70 4.13
N GLN A 21 -8.69 37.83 3.12
CA GLN A 21 -7.43 37.71 2.38
C GLN A 21 -6.98 39.05 1.79
N SER A 22 -7.90 39.82 1.20
CA SER A 22 -7.60 41.13 0.63
C SER A 22 -7.16 42.14 1.69
N ARG A 23 -7.83 42.18 2.86
CA ARG A 23 -7.43 43.07 3.95
C ARG A 23 -6.07 42.68 4.52
N LEU A 24 -5.78 41.38 4.65
CA LEU A 24 -4.48 40.91 5.11
C LEU A 24 -3.35 41.30 4.15
N ILE A 25 -3.57 41.19 2.83
CA ILE A 25 -2.60 41.64 1.82
C ILE A 25 -2.32 43.14 1.96
N GLN A 26 -3.37 43.94 2.21
CA GLN A 26 -3.22 45.38 2.42
C GLN A 26 -2.42 45.69 3.69
N VAL A 27 -2.68 44.98 4.80
CA VAL A 27 -1.90 45.14 6.04
C VAL A 27 -0.44 44.74 5.83
N MET A 28 -0.17 43.64 5.12
CA MET A 28 1.20 43.26 4.75
C MET A 28 1.89 44.34 3.92
N GLU A 29 1.16 45.00 3.02
CA GLU A 29 1.68 46.13 2.24
C GLU A 29 2.01 47.35 3.09
N GLU A 30 1.08 47.74 3.98
CA GLU A 30 1.26 48.85 4.93
C GLU A 30 2.47 48.63 5.85
N LEU A 31 2.75 47.38 6.23
CA LEU A 31 3.88 46.99 7.07
C LEU A 31 5.19 46.71 6.29
N GLY A 32 5.18 46.79 4.95
CA GLY A 32 6.36 46.50 4.13
C GLY A 32 6.75 45.02 4.09
N LEU A 33 5.80 44.11 4.32
CA LEU A 33 6.00 42.67 4.36
C LEU A 33 5.72 42.03 3.00
N GLY A 34 6.78 41.55 2.35
CA GLY A 34 6.69 40.92 1.04
C GLY A 34 6.40 41.90 -0.09
N THR A 35 6.54 41.39 -1.31
CA THR A 35 6.28 42.13 -2.55
C THR A 35 4.91 41.76 -3.13
N LYS A 36 4.47 42.51 -4.15
CA LYS A 36 3.19 42.26 -4.85
C LYS A 36 3.05 40.80 -5.34
N SER A 37 4.16 40.15 -5.71
CA SER A 37 4.18 38.76 -6.17
C SER A 37 4.21 37.73 -5.05
N THR A 38 4.73 38.05 -3.86
CA THR A 38 4.94 37.05 -2.78
C THR A 38 3.81 36.97 -1.77
N ARG A 39 3.07 38.07 -1.51
CA ARG A 39 2.01 38.11 -0.47
C ARG A 39 0.95 37.01 -0.62
N HIS A 40 0.47 36.79 -1.84
CA HIS A 40 -0.52 35.73 -2.12
C HIS A 40 0.04 34.33 -1.84
N GLU A 41 1.30 34.09 -2.20
CA GLU A 41 1.97 32.81 -1.97
C GLU A 41 2.21 32.57 -0.48
N VAL A 42 2.60 33.60 0.28
CA VAL A 42 2.78 33.52 1.74
C VAL A 42 1.46 33.13 2.42
N ILE A 43 0.36 33.79 2.09
CA ILE A 43 -0.97 33.43 2.64
C ILE A 43 -1.34 32.00 2.24
N GLY A 44 -1.08 31.58 1.00
CA GLY A 44 -1.28 30.20 0.56
C GLY A 44 -0.46 29.19 1.37
N LYS A 45 0.80 29.53 1.71
CA LYS A 45 1.66 28.71 2.58
C LYS A 45 1.09 28.62 4.00
N LEU A 46 0.63 29.71 4.60
CA LEU A 46 0.00 29.71 5.92
C LEU A 46 -1.22 28.78 5.98
N VAL A 47 -2.08 28.81 4.95
CA VAL A 47 -3.25 27.92 4.85
C VAL A 47 -2.84 26.46 4.63
N SER A 48 -1.92 26.20 3.70
CA SER A 48 -1.48 24.82 3.39
C SER A 48 -0.74 24.15 4.54
N ARG A 49 -0.02 24.93 5.36
CA ARG A 49 0.63 24.49 6.61
C ARG A 49 -0.32 24.44 7.81
N ARG A 50 -1.55 24.92 7.67
CA ARG A 50 -2.59 24.99 8.72
C ARG A 50 -2.22 25.86 9.93
N TYR A 51 -1.57 27.00 9.71
CA TYR A 51 -1.47 28.03 10.73
C TYR A 51 -2.71 28.93 10.76
N VAL A 52 -3.41 29.03 9.63
CA VAL A 52 -4.68 29.75 9.50
C VAL A 52 -5.69 28.94 8.69
N GLU A 53 -6.97 29.18 8.91
CA GLU A 53 -8.07 28.52 8.20
C GLU A 53 -9.29 29.44 8.05
N GLY A 54 -10.27 29.01 7.25
CA GLY A 54 -11.55 29.71 7.09
C GLY A 54 -11.52 30.92 6.13
N ASN A 55 -12.69 31.52 5.94
CA ASN A 55 -12.88 32.79 5.24
C ASN A 55 -14.07 33.53 5.90
N PRO A 56 -13.84 34.61 6.67
CA PRO A 56 -12.57 35.32 6.90
C PRO A 56 -11.53 34.46 7.64
N LEU A 57 -10.25 34.79 7.48
CA LEU A 57 -9.15 34.00 8.03
C LEU A 57 -9.17 34.04 9.56
N ARG A 58 -8.93 32.89 10.18
CA ARG A 58 -8.71 32.74 11.63
C ARG A 58 -7.46 31.90 11.89
N PRO A 59 -6.69 32.18 12.94
CA PRO A 59 -5.58 31.32 13.33
C PRO A 59 -6.10 29.99 13.89
N THR A 60 -5.37 28.91 13.62
CA THR A 60 -5.56 27.58 14.26
C THR A 60 -4.90 27.57 15.65
N LEU A 61 -5.10 26.54 16.50
CA LEU A 61 -4.33 26.49 17.75
C LEU A 61 -2.85 26.22 17.46
N VAL A 62 -2.51 25.41 16.46
CA VAL A 62 -1.11 25.29 16.00
C VAL A 62 -0.51 26.65 15.61
N GLY A 63 -1.25 27.46 14.84
CA GLY A 63 -0.79 28.78 14.43
C GLY A 63 -0.60 29.73 15.62
N ARG A 64 -1.52 29.70 16.59
CA ARG A 64 -1.38 30.46 17.85
C ARG A 64 -0.17 29.97 18.64
N ALA A 65 -0.07 28.67 18.88
CA ALA A 65 0.99 28.10 19.70
C ALA A 65 2.40 28.36 19.16
N VAL A 66 2.57 28.28 17.83
CA VAL A 66 3.86 28.61 17.21
C VAL A 66 4.19 30.09 17.40
N ILE A 67 3.22 31.00 17.21
CA ILE A 67 3.48 32.43 17.36
C ILE A 67 3.72 32.77 18.84
N ASP A 68 2.89 32.31 19.77
CA ASP A 68 3.04 32.58 21.19
C ASP A 68 4.39 32.08 21.73
N ALA A 69 4.82 30.87 21.33
CA ALA A 69 6.12 30.33 21.72
C ALA A 69 7.30 31.10 21.08
N LEU A 70 7.18 31.54 19.82
CA LEU A 70 8.22 32.35 19.19
C LEU A 70 8.28 33.76 19.79
N ASP A 71 7.16 34.32 20.22
CA ASP A 71 7.10 35.65 20.84
C ASP A 71 7.84 35.68 22.18
N ASN A 72 7.63 34.63 23.01
CA ASN A 72 8.27 34.48 24.31
C ASN A 72 9.81 34.39 24.24
N HIS A 73 10.35 33.78 23.18
CA HIS A 73 11.77 33.38 23.12
C HIS A 73 12.56 34.05 21.99
N ALA A 74 11.89 34.56 20.96
CA ALA A 74 12.50 35.07 19.74
C ALA A 74 11.69 36.20 19.07
N GLU A 75 11.14 37.14 19.85
CA GLU A 75 10.34 38.31 19.41
C GLU A 75 10.82 38.99 18.11
N THR A 76 12.14 39.09 17.90
CA THR A 76 12.72 39.71 16.69
C THR A 76 12.26 39.07 15.38
N ILE A 77 11.90 37.77 15.37
CA ILE A 77 11.40 37.08 14.16
C ILE A 77 9.88 37.14 14.01
N THR A 78 9.14 37.41 15.09
CA THR A 78 7.67 37.54 15.06
C THR A 78 7.23 38.94 14.66
N GLU A 79 8.07 39.95 14.92
CA GLU A 79 7.79 41.35 14.59
C GLU A 79 8.04 41.71 13.10
N PRO A 80 7.24 42.63 12.52
CA PRO A 80 7.39 43.05 11.11
C PRO A 80 8.75 43.66 10.77
N GLU A 81 9.41 44.30 11.74
CA GLU A 81 10.62 45.11 11.58
C GLU A 81 11.73 44.36 10.85
N MET A 82 12.08 43.16 11.33
CA MET A 82 13.17 42.37 10.77
C MET A 82 12.91 42.04 9.31
N THR A 83 11.70 41.55 9.01
CA THR A 83 11.30 41.18 7.65
C THR A 83 11.28 42.39 6.72
N ARG A 84 10.73 43.52 7.19
CA ARG A 84 10.72 44.78 6.43
C ARG A 84 12.14 45.25 6.11
N THR A 85 13.07 45.19 7.07
CA THR A 85 14.48 45.57 6.83
C THR A 85 15.12 44.71 5.76
N LEU A 86 14.85 43.40 5.74
CA LEU A 86 15.36 42.50 4.69
C LEU A 86 14.78 42.85 3.30
N GLU A 87 13.49 43.18 3.21
CA GLU A 87 12.85 43.63 1.96
C GLU A 87 13.43 44.97 1.47
N GLU A 88 13.67 45.92 2.40
CA GLU A 88 14.31 47.20 2.10
C GLU A 88 15.75 47.00 1.58
N HIS A 89 16.54 46.12 2.19
CA HIS A 89 17.89 45.82 1.72
C HIS A 89 17.91 45.24 0.30
N MET A 90 16.95 44.35 -0.02
CA MET A 90 16.80 43.81 -1.38
C MET A 90 16.42 44.91 -2.40
N GLN A 91 15.62 45.88 -1.98
CA GLN A 91 15.28 47.03 -2.81
C GLN A 91 16.49 47.96 -3.04
N LEU A 92 17.35 48.15 -2.05
CA LEU A 92 18.59 48.91 -2.19
C LEU A 92 19.59 48.25 -3.16
N ILE A 93 19.65 46.92 -3.20
CA ILE A 93 20.41 46.19 -4.23
C ILE A 93 19.84 46.49 -5.62
N LYS A 94 18.52 46.42 -5.77
CA LYS A 94 17.84 46.70 -7.05
C LYS A 94 18.10 48.13 -7.55
N GLN A 95 18.27 49.08 -6.63
CA GLN A 95 18.59 50.48 -6.92
C GLN A 95 20.10 50.75 -7.06
N SER A 96 20.94 49.71 -6.96
CA SER A 96 22.41 49.81 -6.98
C SER A 96 22.98 50.70 -5.87
N GLN A 97 22.26 50.85 -4.74
CA GLN A 97 22.69 51.63 -3.58
C GLN A 97 23.45 50.80 -2.55
N ARG A 98 23.28 49.48 -2.55
CA ARG A 98 24.03 48.54 -1.72
C ARG A 98 24.50 47.35 -2.55
N SER A 99 25.65 46.79 -2.19
CA SER A 99 26.15 45.58 -2.84
C SER A 99 25.41 44.34 -2.31
N ARG A 100 25.35 43.29 -3.13
CA ARG A 100 24.80 41.99 -2.71
C ARG A 100 25.58 41.40 -1.52
N GLU A 101 26.90 41.55 -1.51
CA GLU A 101 27.77 40.95 -0.49
C GLU A 101 27.52 41.58 0.89
N ASP A 102 27.41 42.90 0.94
CA ASP A 102 27.12 43.62 2.19
C ASP A 102 25.77 43.20 2.77
N VAL A 103 24.73 43.16 1.94
CA VAL A 103 23.37 42.78 2.36
C VAL A 103 23.32 41.34 2.84
N VAL A 104 23.98 40.41 2.13
CA VAL A 104 24.01 39.01 2.54
C VAL A 104 24.72 38.84 3.86
N THR A 105 25.85 39.52 4.07
CA THR A 105 26.60 39.47 5.33
C THR A 105 25.74 39.97 6.49
N GLU A 106 25.14 41.15 6.36
CA GLU A 106 24.28 41.71 7.41
C GLU A 106 23.03 40.86 7.68
N SER A 107 22.39 40.32 6.63
CA SER A 107 21.22 39.44 6.78
C SER A 107 21.58 38.16 7.52
N ARG A 108 22.78 37.62 7.28
CA ARG A 108 23.29 36.45 8.00
C ARG A 108 23.54 36.77 9.46
N ASP A 109 24.16 37.90 9.76
CA ASP A 109 24.43 38.32 11.14
C ASP A 109 23.13 38.49 11.93
N MET A 110 22.11 39.08 11.30
CA MET A 110 20.78 39.23 11.88
C MET A 110 20.13 37.86 12.16
N LEU A 111 20.19 36.94 11.20
CA LEU A 111 19.69 35.57 11.36
C LEU A 111 20.45 34.80 12.44
N HIS A 112 21.77 34.91 12.51
CA HIS A 112 22.59 34.24 13.52
C HIS A 112 22.17 34.66 14.93
N ARG A 113 21.93 35.94 15.18
CA ARG A 113 21.44 36.42 16.49
C ARG A 113 20.08 35.85 16.87
N VAL A 114 19.20 35.63 15.88
CA VAL A 114 17.90 34.99 16.11
C VAL A 114 18.08 33.50 16.41
N PHE A 115 18.92 32.80 15.65
CA PHE A 115 19.22 31.39 15.88
C PHE A 115 19.88 31.16 17.24
N ASP A 116 20.80 32.02 17.67
CA ASP A 116 21.44 31.91 18.99
C ASP A 116 20.40 31.93 20.12
N LYS A 117 19.35 32.74 19.99
CA LYS A 117 18.23 32.77 20.95
C LYS A 117 17.35 31.53 20.84
N LEU A 118 16.98 31.13 19.62
CA LEU A 118 16.12 29.96 19.38
C LEU A 118 16.78 28.66 19.85
N GLU A 119 18.07 28.47 19.58
CA GLU A 119 18.83 27.28 19.98
C GLU A 119 18.98 27.20 21.51
N ALA A 120 19.17 28.34 22.19
CA ALA A 120 19.23 28.39 23.64
C ALA A 120 17.92 27.93 24.30
N HIS A 121 16.77 28.19 23.66
CA HIS A 121 15.43 27.89 24.17
C HIS A 121 14.71 26.75 23.43
N GLU A 122 15.43 25.93 22.64
CA GLU A 122 14.83 24.91 21.75
C GLU A 122 13.85 23.99 22.49
N LYS A 123 14.24 23.49 23.66
CA LYS A 123 13.42 22.57 24.46
C LYS A 123 12.17 23.23 25.02
N GLU A 124 12.29 24.47 25.47
CA GLU A 124 11.20 25.25 26.07
C GLU A 124 10.15 25.56 25.00
N ILE A 125 10.59 26.10 23.86
CA ILE A 125 9.76 26.36 22.67
C ILE A 125 9.05 25.06 22.23
N GLY A 126 9.80 23.96 22.16
CA GLY A 126 9.23 22.66 21.80
C GLY A 126 8.14 22.19 22.76
N SER A 127 8.36 22.36 24.08
CA SER A 127 7.37 21.99 25.10
C SER A 127 6.12 22.85 25.06
N GLU A 128 6.26 24.18 24.94
CA GLU A 128 5.13 25.11 24.88
C GLU A 128 4.22 24.82 23.68
N ILE A 129 4.82 24.63 22.49
CA ILE A 129 4.07 24.29 21.28
C ILE A 129 3.35 22.94 21.47
N MET A 130 4.00 21.94 22.05
CA MET A 130 3.38 20.63 22.27
C MET A 130 2.25 20.68 23.29
N GLU A 131 2.36 21.47 24.34
CA GLU A 131 1.34 21.61 25.38
C GLU A 131 0.10 22.32 24.83
N GLN A 132 0.29 23.44 24.13
CA GLN A 132 -0.82 24.23 23.58
C GLN A 132 -1.50 23.56 22.37
N THR A 133 -0.84 22.63 21.69
CA THR A 133 -1.42 21.82 20.61
C THR A 133 -1.93 20.46 21.06
N ALA A 134 -1.67 20.06 22.31
CA ALA A 134 -2.04 18.75 22.85
C ALA A 134 -3.54 18.49 22.74
N GLU A 135 -4.37 19.49 23.04
CA GLU A 135 -5.84 19.37 23.03
C GLU A 135 -6.40 19.17 21.61
N GLU A 136 -5.84 19.81 20.57
CA GLU A 136 -6.30 19.63 19.18
C GLU A 136 -6.04 18.22 18.66
N HIS A 137 -5.00 17.58 19.17
CA HIS A 137 -4.60 16.24 18.75
C HIS A 137 -5.20 15.13 19.62
N THR A 138 -5.78 15.48 20.76
CA THR A 138 -6.31 14.50 21.72
C THR A 138 -7.75 14.14 21.38
N LEU A 139 -7.96 12.86 21.07
CA LEU A 139 -9.26 12.30 20.76
C LEU A 139 -10.04 11.88 22.01
N GLY A 140 -9.38 11.75 23.16
CA GLY A 140 -9.98 11.27 24.41
C GLY A 140 -9.07 10.25 25.09
N THR A 141 -9.59 9.57 26.10
CA THR A 141 -8.83 8.63 26.92
C THR A 141 -8.70 7.25 26.27
N CYS A 142 -7.56 6.61 26.47
CA CYS A 142 -7.27 5.26 26.01
C CYS A 142 -8.08 4.28 26.85
N PRO A 143 -8.82 3.35 26.22
CA PRO A 143 -9.60 2.35 26.97
C PRO A 143 -8.71 1.43 27.81
N VAL A 144 -7.46 1.21 27.40
CA VAL A 144 -6.55 0.24 28.05
C VAL A 144 -5.83 0.82 29.27
N CYS A 145 -5.35 2.07 29.21
CA CYS A 145 -4.50 2.64 30.26
C CYS A 145 -4.90 4.05 30.72
N GLY A 146 -6.00 4.61 30.22
CA GLY A 146 -6.51 5.92 30.61
C GLY A 146 -5.74 7.14 30.06
N HIS A 147 -4.56 6.97 29.48
CA HIS A 147 -3.79 8.06 28.86
C HIS A 147 -4.45 8.58 27.57
N ASP A 148 -4.04 9.75 27.09
CA ASP A 148 -4.61 10.33 25.86
C ASP A 148 -4.35 9.51 24.59
N LEU A 149 -5.33 9.52 23.69
CA LEU A 149 -5.21 9.02 22.32
C LEU A 149 -4.99 10.18 21.35
N ARG A 150 -3.97 10.08 20.49
CA ARG A 150 -3.65 11.11 19.48
C ARG A 150 -3.53 10.54 18.07
N ILE A 151 -3.94 11.34 17.08
CA ILE A 151 -3.71 11.02 15.65
C ILE A 151 -2.23 11.21 15.34
N ARG A 152 -1.58 10.16 14.84
CA ARG A 152 -0.20 10.16 14.35
C ARG A 152 -0.16 9.94 12.84
N HIS A 153 0.75 10.63 12.18
CA HIS A 153 0.98 10.52 10.74
C HIS A 153 2.39 10.01 10.48
N LEU A 154 2.53 8.98 9.64
CA LEU A 154 3.82 8.42 9.23
C LEU A 154 3.84 8.27 7.71
N GLY A 155 4.36 9.28 7.01
CA GLY A 155 4.36 9.33 5.56
C GLY A 155 2.95 9.23 4.97
N VAL A 156 2.63 8.09 4.34
CA VAL A 156 1.30 7.85 3.73
C VAL A 156 0.34 7.17 4.72
N SER A 157 0.83 6.58 5.82
CA SER A 157 -0.02 5.98 6.84
C SER A 157 -0.40 7.01 7.91
N GLN A 158 -1.56 6.78 8.51
CA GLN A 158 -2.05 7.53 9.67
C GLN A 158 -2.78 6.57 10.59
N PHE A 159 -2.65 6.79 11.90
CA PHE A 159 -3.22 5.92 12.92
C PHE A 159 -3.46 6.73 14.19
N ILE A 160 -4.24 6.19 15.12
CA ILE A 160 -4.43 6.75 16.45
C ILE A 160 -3.58 5.92 17.40
N GLY A 161 -2.75 6.56 18.21
CA GLY A 161 -1.89 5.89 19.17
C GLY A 161 -2.02 6.49 20.56
N CYS A 162 -1.87 5.64 21.58
CA CYS A 162 -1.76 6.06 22.97
C CYS A 162 -0.50 6.90 23.22
N THR A 163 -0.61 7.93 24.06
CA THR A 163 0.53 8.74 24.50
C THR A 163 1.43 7.99 25.48
N GLY A 164 0.88 7.07 26.28
CA GLY A 164 1.62 6.21 27.21
C GLY A 164 2.51 5.12 26.56
N TYR A 165 2.89 5.26 25.29
CA TYR A 165 3.88 4.37 24.65
C TYR A 165 5.28 4.63 25.24
N PRO A 166 6.12 3.60 25.52
CA PRO A 166 6.03 2.20 25.09
C PRO A 166 5.20 1.26 25.99
N GLU A 167 4.79 1.72 27.17
CA GLU A 167 4.07 0.89 28.16
C GLU A 167 2.68 0.48 27.67
N CYS A 168 1.98 1.36 26.95
CA CYS A 168 0.73 1.05 26.27
C CYS A 168 0.92 1.08 24.74
N ARG A 169 0.66 -0.06 24.09
CA ARG A 169 0.78 -0.24 22.63
C ARG A 169 -0.56 -0.15 21.88
N PHE A 170 -1.63 0.25 22.56
CA PHE A 170 -2.94 0.38 21.96
C PHE A 170 -2.91 1.38 20.80
N ASN A 171 -3.42 0.95 19.65
CA ASN A 171 -3.48 1.77 18.45
C ASN A 171 -4.68 1.39 17.56
N ILE A 172 -5.21 2.36 16.83
CA ILE A 172 -6.29 2.16 15.85
C ILE A 172 -5.77 2.61 14.48
N SER A 173 -5.74 1.69 13.53
CA SER A 173 -5.37 2.01 12.15
C SER A 173 -6.46 2.85 11.47
N LEU A 174 -6.05 3.94 10.81
CA LEU A 174 -6.94 4.77 9.99
C LEU A 174 -6.65 4.54 8.50
N PRO A 175 -7.61 4.83 7.60
CA PRO A 175 -7.34 4.82 6.17
C PRO A 175 -6.15 5.72 5.84
N GLY A 176 -5.24 5.29 4.95
CA GLY A 176 -4.05 6.08 4.61
C GLY A 176 -4.37 7.46 4.03
N SER A 177 -3.37 8.35 3.97
CA SER A 177 -3.53 9.75 3.53
C SER A 177 -4.01 9.91 2.09
N THR A 178 -3.97 8.84 1.28
CA THR A 178 -4.64 8.75 -0.02
C THR A 178 -6.16 8.98 0.05
N TRP A 179 -6.78 8.68 1.19
CA TRP A 179 -8.20 8.95 1.46
C TRP A 179 -8.46 10.32 2.11
N GLY A 180 -7.41 11.11 2.35
CA GLY A 180 -7.46 12.41 3.02
C GLY A 180 -6.69 12.41 4.34
N ARG A 181 -6.37 13.60 4.85
CA ARG A 181 -5.74 13.75 6.17
C ARG A 181 -6.80 13.63 7.26
N ALA A 182 -6.55 12.78 8.24
CA ALA A 182 -7.41 12.61 9.41
C ALA A 182 -7.35 13.85 10.31
N ILE A 183 -8.51 14.31 10.74
CA ILE A 183 -8.67 15.41 11.68
C ILE A 183 -9.67 15.01 12.77
N ARG A 184 -9.46 15.53 13.97
CA ARG A 184 -10.46 15.53 15.05
C ARG A 184 -11.59 16.48 14.68
N ILE A 185 -12.82 16.13 15.04
CA ILE A 185 -13.96 17.05 15.06
C ILE A 185 -14.54 17.11 16.48
N GLU A 186 -15.31 18.16 16.79
CA GLU A 186 -15.81 18.42 18.14
C GLU A 186 -16.87 17.41 18.61
N GLU A 187 -17.58 16.76 17.69
CA GLU A 187 -18.53 15.69 18.03
C GLU A 187 -17.83 14.55 18.78
N THR A 188 -18.41 14.13 19.90
CA THR A 188 -17.90 13.03 20.73
C THR A 188 -18.85 11.84 20.71
N CYS A 189 -18.28 10.64 20.85
CA CYS A 189 -19.03 9.41 20.93
C CYS A 189 -19.69 9.28 22.31
N PRO A 190 -21.01 9.01 22.39
CA PRO A 190 -21.69 8.86 23.68
C PRO A 190 -21.26 7.62 24.46
N GLU A 191 -20.82 6.56 23.78
CA GLU A 191 -20.43 5.31 24.45
C GLU A 191 -18.95 5.29 24.89
N HIS A 192 -18.07 5.83 24.06
CA HIS A 192 -16.62 5.73 24.29
C HIS A 192 -15.98 7.04 24.75
N GLY A 193 -16.71 8.16 24.71
CA GLY A 193 -16.16 9.50 25.03
C GLY A 193 -15.12 10.02 24.03
N LEU A 194 -14.86 9.29 22.94
CA LEU A 194 -13.86 9.66 21.94
C LEU A 194 -14.42 10.66 20.93
N ALA A 195 -13.65 11.70 20.64
CA ALA A 195 -13.90 12.63 19.56
C ALA A 195 -13.92 11.92 18.20
N HIS A 196 -14.84 12.33 17.35
CA HIS A 196 -15.00 11.78 16.02
C HIS A 196 -13.83 12.19 15.12
N VAL A 197 -13.58 11.36 14.10
CA VAL A 197 -12.53 11.59 13.11
C VAL A 197 -13.13 11.80 11.72
N ARG A 198 -12.62 12.79 11.01
CA ARG A 198 -13.00 13.11 9.63
C ARG A 198 -11.77 13.13 8.72
N LEU A 199 -11.88 12.53 7.54
CA LEU A 199 -10.86 12.56 6.51
C LEU A 199 -11.16 13.69 5.51
N ILE A 200 -10.19 14.57 5.31
CA ILE A 200 -10.30 15.67 4.34
C ILE A 200 -9.28 15.50 3.22
N ARG A 201 -9.76 15.47 1.98
CA ARG A 201 -8.93 15.43 0.77
C ARG A 201 -9.35 16.54 -0.19
N LYS A 202 -8.37 17.26 -0.76
CA LYS A 202 -8.63 18.29 -1.77
C LYS A 202 -9.34 17.66 -2.98
N GLY A 203 -10.49 18.22 -3.37
CA GLY A 203 -11.28 17.77 -4.52
C GLY A 203 -12.19 16.57 -4.24
N SER A 204 -12.36 16.15 -2.99
CA SER A 204 -13.34 15.12 -2.61
C SER A 204 -14.16 15.58 -1.41
N PRO A 205 -15.43 15.16 -1.29
CA PRO A 205 -16.23 15.49 -0.12
C PRO A 205 -15.58 14.93 1.16
N PRO A 206 -15.64 15.63 2.29
CA PRO A 206 -15.13 15.12 3.56
C PRO A 206 -15.81 13.80 3.93
N TRP A 207 -15.04 12.84 4.40
CA TRP A 207 -15.56 11.55 4.86
C TRP A 207 -15.41 11.43 6.37
N THR A 208 -16.54 11.47 7.09
CA THR A 208 -16.57 11.28 8.54
C THR A 208 -16.57 9.78 8.85
N ILE A 209 -15.57 9.32 9.61
CA ILE A 209 -15.51 7.95 10.15
C ILE A 209 -16.41 7.83 11.38
N GLY A 210 -16.57 8.93 12.13
CA GLY A 210 -17.27 8.94 13.41
C GLY A 210 -16.31 8.55 14.53
N CYS A 211 -16.82 7.83 15.54
CA CYS A 211 -15.98 7.32 16.62
C CYS A 211 -14.93 6.34 16.07
N PRO A 212 -13.62 6.60 16.31
CA PRO A 212 -12.57 5.73 15.80
C PRO A 212 -12.64 4.31 16.40
N LEU A 213 -13.05 4.17 17.67
CA LEU A 213 -13.17 2.87 18.31
C LEU A 213 -14.39 2.08 17.82
N CYS A 214 -15.56 2.70 17.69
CA CYS A 214 -16.72 2.03 17.07
C CYS A 214 -16.40 1.55 15.66
N SER A 215 -15.75 2.40 14.84
CA SER A 215 -15.35 2.02 13.50
C SER A 215 -14.33 0.89 13.51
N HIS A 216 -13.39 0.88 14.46
CA HIS A 216 -12.40 -0.19 14.61
C HIS A 216 -13.07 -1.53 14.94
N ILE A 217 -13.95 -1.54 15.93
CA ILE A 217 -14.75 -2.71 16.32
C ILE A 217 -15.54 -3.22 15.13
N ALA A 218 -16.38 -2.37 14.53
CA ALA A 218 -17.25 -2.73 13.41
C ALA A 218 -16.48 -3.32 12.22
N SER A 219 -15.27 -2.82 11.95
CA SER A 219 -14.44 -3.31 10.84
C SER A 219 -13.81 -4.68 11.08
N ASN A 220 -13.72 -5.14 12.33
CA ASN A 220 -13.09 -6.40 12.71
C ASN A 220 -14.08 -7.49 13.11
N VAL A 221 -15.36 -7.18 13.33
CA VAL A 221 -16.38 -8.19 13.67
C VAL A 221 -16.45 -9.32 12.64
N GLU A 222 -16.42 -8.99 11.34
CA GLU A 222 -16.45 -10.02 10.29
C GLU A 222 -15.22 -10.93 10.33
N ALA A 223 -14.06 -10.40 10.70
CA ALA A 223 -12.83 -11.18 10.84
C ALA A 223 -12.88 -12.10 12.06
N LEU A 224 -13.37 -11.62 13.20
CA LEU A 224 -13.59 -12.44 14.40
C LEU A 224 -14.56 -13.58 14.09
N ARG A 225 -15.63 -13.31 13.33
CA ARG A 225 -16.62 -14.32 12.90
C ARG A 225 -16.10 -15.34 11.88
N MET A 226 -14.85 -15.22 11.40
CA MET A 226 -14.21 -16.29 10.64
C MET A 226 -13.75 -17.46 11.53
N MET A 227 -13.63 -17.22 12.83
CA MET A 227 -13.25 -18.23 13.82
C MET A 227 -14.50 -19.05 14.20
N PRO A 228 -14.49 -20.39 13.99
CA PRO A 228 -15.65 -21.26 14.26
C PRO A 228 -16.23 -21.15 15.69
N SER A 229 -15.37 -20.94 16.69
CA SER A 229 -15.77 -20.87 18.10
C SER A 229 -16.27 -19.49 18.53
N MET A 230 -16.34 -18.52 17.61
CA MET A 230 -16.68 -17.13 17.93
C MET A 230 -18.20 -16.91 18.04
N THR A 231 -18.71 -16.89 19.27
CA THR A 231 -20.09 -16.53 19.60
C THR A 231 -20.23 -15.03 19.90
N ASP A 232 -21.45 -14.48 19.83
CA ASP A 232 -21.68 -13.07 20.16
C ASP A 232 -21.35 -12.74 21.63
N ASP A 233 -21.57 -13.68 22.55
CA ASP A 233 -21.15 -13.58 23.96
C ASP A 233 -19.62 -13.48 24.09
N LEU A 234 -18.89 -14.34 23.37
CA LEU A 234 -17.44 -14.33 23.38
C LEU A 234 -16.88 -13.02 22.81
N VAL A 235 -17.48 -12.50 21.74
CA VAL A 235 -17.11 -11.18 21.16
C VAL A 235 -17.32 -10.06 22.20
N GLN A 236 -18.44 -10.08 22.93
CA GLN A 236 -18.70 -9.08 23.97
C GLN A 236 -17.68 -9.16 25.11
N ARG A 237 -17.35 -10.37 25.59
CA ARG A 237 -16.30 -10.56 26.61
C ARG A 237 -14.93 -10.09 26.13
N LEU A 238 -14.55 -10.40 24.89
CA LEU A 238 -13.31 -9.92 24.29
C LEU A 238 -13.24 -8.39 24.24
N HIS A 239 -14.31 -7.74 23.78
CA HIS A 239 -14.38 -6.27 23.73
C HIS A 239 -14.33 -5.62 25.12
N ALA A 240 -14.97 -6.24 26.12
CA ALA A 240 -14.90 -5.78 27.51
C ALA A 240 -13.46 -5.79 28.05
N HIS A 241 -12.62 -6.71 27.57
CA HIS A 241 -11.18 -6.79 27.88
C HIS A 241 -10.28 -6.12 26.83
N HIS A 242 -10.86 -5.28 25.97
CA HIS A 242 -10.16 -4.48 24.96
C HIS A 242 -9.40 -5.32 23.92
N ILE A 243 -9.92 -6.50 23.60
CA ILE A 243 -9.44 -7.36 22.53
C ILE A 243 -10.42 -7.21 21.35
N TYR A 244 -9.99 -6.54 20.30
CA TYR A 244 -10.86 -6.11 19.19
C TYR A 244 -10.54 -6.81 17.86
N THR A 245 -9.36 -7.43 17.75
CA THR A 245 -8.88 -8.00 16.50
C THR A 245 -8.42 -9.44 16.66
N VAL A 246 -8.50 -10.20 15.57
CA VAL A 246 -7.95 -11.56 15.47
C VAL A 246 -6.43 -11.58 15.75
N SER A 247 -5.73 -10.50 15.37
CA SER A 247 -4.28 -10.35 15.64
C SER A 247 -3.96 -10.28 17.12
N GLU A 248 -4.82 -9.66 17.92
CA GLU A 248 -4.62 -9.56 19.37
C GLU A 248 -4.88 -10.90 20.06
N ILE A 249 -5.83 -11.70 19.55
CA ILE A 249 -6.07 -13.06 20.05
C ILE A 249 -4.87 -13.96 19.73
N ALA A 250 -4.43 -13.98 18.47
CA ALA A 250 -3.29 -14.82 18.05
C ALA A 250 -1.97 -14.45 18.75
N GLY A 251 -1.81 -13.19 19.19
CA GLY A 251 -0.62 -12.72 19.89
C GLY A 251 -0.59 -13.00 21.39
N LYS A 252 -1.66 -13.55 21.98
CA LYS A 252 -1.77 -13.81 23.42
C LYS A 252 -1.32 -15.22 23.81
N GLN A 253 -0.94 -15.39 25.07
CA GLN A 253 -0.74 -16.71 25.64
C GLN A 253 -2.09 -17.31 26.08
N PRO A 254 -2.27 -18.65 26.03
CA PRO A 254 -3.51 -19.29 26.47
C PRO A 254 -3.92 -18.89 27.88
N GLY A 255 -2.95 -18.80 28.81
CA GLY A 255 -3.20 -18.39 30.20
C GLY A 255 -3.78 -16.98 30.33
N ASP A 256 -3.40 -16.05 29.45
CA ASP A 256 -3.94 -14.69 29.46
C ASP A 256 -5.41 -14.68 29.07
N LEU A 257 -5.79 -15.51 28.07
CA LEU A 257 -7.19 -15.63 27.62
C LEU A 257 -8.06 -16.31 28.67
N VAL A 258 -7.54 -17.33 29.36
CA VAL A 258 -8.23 -17.97 30.50
C VAL A 258 -8.51 -16.93 31.59
N ALA A 259 -7.49 -16.14 31.97
CA ALA A 259 -7.61 -15.15 33.04
C ALA A 259 -8.51 -13.96 32.69
N THR A 260 -8.52 -13.53 31.42
CA THR A 260 -9.29 -12.34 30.99
C THR A 260 -10.68 -12.70 30.51
N VAL A 261 -10.81 -13.65 29.58
CA VAL A 261 -12.08 -13.93 28.90
C VAL A 261 -12.91 -14.95 29.68
N GLY A 262 -12.32 -15.70 30.61
CA GLY A 262 -13.01 -16.73 31.40
C GLY A 262 -13.37 -17.97 30.57
N VAL A 263 -12.49 -18.34 29.64
CA VAL A 263 -12.55 -19.59 28.87
C VAL A 263 -11.68 -20.66 29.52
N ASP A 264 -11.92 -21.94 29.22
CA ASP A 264 -11.02 -22.99 29.68
C ASP A 264 -9.68 -23.01 28.90
N ALA A 265 -8.69 -23.76 29.39
CA ALA A 265 -7.37 -23.81 28.77
C ALA A 265 -7.38 -24.37 27.34
N LYS A 266 -8.26 -25.34 27.05
CA LYS A 266 -8.39 -25.94 25.72
C LYS A 266 -9.09 -25.01 24.75
N GLU A 267 -10.13 -24.33 25.20
CA GLU A 267 -10.83 -23.28 24.48
C GLU A 267 -9.87 -22.13 24.14
N ALA A 268 -9.02 -21.71 25.08
CA ALA A 268 -8.01 -20.68 24.85
C ALA A 268 -7.01 -21.09 23.74
N GLU A 269 -6.48 -22.31 23.79
CA GLU A 269 -5.61 -22.85 22.74
C GLU A 269 -6.32 -22.92 21.38
N GLN A 270 -7.56 -23.39 21.38
CA GLN A 270 -8.39 -23.48 20.19
C GLN A 270 -8.65 -22.09 19.58
N LEU A 271 -8.96 -21.08 20.40
CA LEU A 271 -9.18 -19.71 19.93
C LEU A 271 -7.93 -19.10 19.32
N ILE A 272 -6.76 -19.34 19.89
CA ILE A 272 -5.48 -18.89 19.32
C ILE A 272 -5.25 -19.56 17.95
N HIS A 273 -5.46 -20.88 17.87
CA HIS A 273 -5.30 -21.62 16.62
C HIS A 273 -6.28 -21.15 15.52
N GLU A 274 -7.54 -20.93 15.88
CA GLU A 274 -8.55 -20.38 14.96
C GLU A 274 -8.20 -18.96 14.53
N ALA A 275 -7.66 -18.14 15.43
CA ALA A 275 -7.23 -16.79 15.11
C ALA A 275 -6.06 -16.79 14.11
N GLU A 276 -5.06 -17.66 14.28
CA GLU A 276 -3.98 -17.85 13.31
C GLU A 276 -4.52 -18.29 11.94
N GLY A 277 -5.47 -19.22 11.92
CA GLY A 277 -6.15 -19.65 10.69
C GLY A 277 -6.88 -18.51 9.98
N ALA A 278 -7.62 -17.69 10.74
CA ALA A 278 -8.31 -16.51 10.21
C ALA A 278 -7.32 -15.45 9.69
N LEU A 279 -6.20 -15.21 10.37
CA LEU A 279 -5.13 -14.32 9.90
C LEU A 279 -4.55 -14.80 8.56
N GLU A 280 -4.31 -16.10 8.41
CA GLU A 280 -3.80 -16.68 7.17
C GLU A 280 -4.80 -16.48 6.00
N VAL A 281 -6.10 -16.64 6.25
CA VAL A 281 -7.15 -16.34 5.27
C VAL A 281 -7.14 -14.85 4.88
N LEU A 282 -7.08 -13.95 5.86
CA LEU A 282 -7.02 -12.49 5.61
C LEU A 282 -5.75 -12.09 4.84
N ARG A 283 -4.62 -12.74 5.13
CA ARG A 283 -3.36 -12.56 4.41
C ARG A 283 -3.51 -12.95 2.95
N ARG A 284 -4.04 -14.15 2.66
CA ARG A 284 -4.30 -14.64 1.30
C ARG A 284 -5.27 -13.75 0.53
N ARG A 285 -6.36 -13.29 1.17
CA ARG A 285 -7.31 -12.32 0.57
C ARG A 285 -6.64 -11.00 0.23
N SER A 286 -5.74 -10.53 1.09
CA SER A 286 -4.96 -9.30 0.85
C SER A 286 -3.99 -9.45 -0.31
N GLU A 287 -3.32 -10.60 -0.43
CA GLU A 287 -2.47 -10.95 -1.57
C GLU A 287 -3.27 -11.01 -2.87
N LEU A 288 -4.42 -11.70 -2.87
CA LEU A 288 -5.34 -11.73 -4.01
C LEU A 288 -5.75 -10.33 -4.45
N ARG A 289 -6.09 -9.44 -3.51
CA ARG A 289 -6.46 -8.05 -3.82
C ARG A 289 -5.30 -7.27 -4.44
N LYS A 290 -4.07 -7.44 -3.94
CA LYS A 290 -2.86 -6.83 -4.53
C LYS A 290 -2.59 -7.39 -5.93
N PHE A 291 -2.76 -8.69 -6.11
CA PHE A 291 -2.59 -9.39 -7.38
C PHE A 291 -3.57 -8.88 -8.43
N ILE A 292 -4.87 -8.80 -8.11
CA ILE A 292 -5.90 -8.27 -9.02
C ILE A 292 -5.59 -6.83 -9.42
N ARG A 293 -5.13 -5.97 -8.49
CA ARG A 293 -4.75 -4.58 -8.82
C ARG A 293 -3.56 -4.48 -9.77
N LYS A 294 -2.67 -5.47 -9.75
CA LYS A 294 -1.49 -5.50 -10.62
C LYS A 294 -1.85 -5.89 -12.05
N VAL A 295 -2.78 -6.83 -12.22
CA VAL A 295 -3.11 -7.41 -13.53
C VAL A 295 -4.31 -6.70 -14.17
N VAL A 296 -5.37 -6.44 -13.41
CA VAL A 296 -6.60 -5.86 -13.97
C VAL A 296 -6.47 -4.33 -13.99
N PRO A 297 -6.62 -3.66 -15.15
CA PRO A 297 -6.60 -2.21 -15.20
C PRO A 297 -7.89 -1.61 -14.61
N PRO A 298 -7.81 -0.44 -13.93
CA PRO A 298 -8.99 0.22 -13.38
C PRO A 298 -9.91 0.72 -14.50
N ARG A 299 -11.24 0.54 -14.34
CA ARG A 299 -12.27 1.05 -15.26
C ARG A 299 -13.36 1.83 -14.49
N LYS A 300 -13.94 2.83 -15.14
CA LYS A 300 -15.02 3.67 -14.57
C LYS A 300 -16.22 2.77 -14.20
N GLY A 301 -16.69 2.87 -12.95
CA GLY A 301 -17.81 2.05 -12.42
C GLY A 301 -17.42 0.66 -11.88
N ARG A 302 -16.15 0.25 -11.99
CA ARG A 302 -15.66 -1.06 -11.54
C ARG A 302 -14.41 -0.91 -10.66
N SER A 303 -14.64 -0.80 -9.34
CA SER A 303 -13.54 -0.77 -8.38
C SER A 303 -12.97 -2.17 -8.13
N HIS A 304 -11.67 -2.28 -7.83
CA HIS A 304 -11.05 -3.54 -7.43
C HIS A 304 -11.72 -4.15 -6.19
N ALA A 305 -12.24 -3.32 -5.28
CA ALA A 305 -13.00 -3.76 -4.13
C ALA A 305 -14.26 -4.54 -4.55
N LYS A 306 -15.01 -4.02 -5.53
CA LYS A 306 -16.23 -4.67 -6.04
C LYS A 306 -15.93 -6.00 -6.75
N ILE A 307 -14.83 -6.06 -7.52
CA ILE A 307 -14.38 -7.31 -8.15
C ILE A 307 -14.03 -8.35 -7.08
N THR A 308 -13.20 -7.95 -6.11
CA THR A 308 -12.74 -8.86 -5.04
C THR A 308 -13.92 -9.39 -4.23
N LYS A 309 -14.91 -8.54 -3.91
CA LYS A 309 -16.13 -8.95 -3.23
C LYS A 309 -16.90 -10.02 -4.02
N ARG A 310 -17.13 -9.81 -5.31
CA ARG A 310 -17.83 -10.78 -6.18
C ARG A 310 -17.07 -12.09 -6.38
N LEU A 311 -15.74 -12.06 -6.31
CA LEU A 311 -14.92 -13.27 -6.37
C LEU A 311 -15.06 -14.06 -5.06
N LEU A 312 -15.04 -13.37 -3.91
CA LEU A 312 -15.27 -14.00 -2.60
C LEU A 312 -16.66 -14.64 -2.50
N GLU A 313 -17.69 -13.96 -3.00
CA GLU A 313 -19.07 -14.50 -3.09
C GLU A 313 -19.15 -15.77 -3.96
N GLN A 314 -18.20 -15.97 -4.87
CA GLN A 314 -18.08 -17.16 -5.71
C GLN A 314 -17.09 -18.20 -5.16
N GLY A 315 -16.63 -18.05 -3.91
CA GLY A 315 -15.68 -18.95 -3.26
C GLY A 315 -14.22 -18.75 -3.68
N ILE A 316 -13.92 -17.72 -4.47
CA ILE A 316 -12.55 -17.41 -4.93
C ILE A 316 -11.92 -16.43 -3.94
N GLY A 317 -11.34 -16.99 -2.87
CA GLY A 317 -10.74 -16.22 -1.77
C GLY A 317 -9.23 -16.05 -1.81
N ASP A 318 -8.53 -16.83 -2.61
CA ASP A 318 -7.08 -16.78 -2.74
C ASP A 318 -6.60 -17.02 -4.19
N ILE A 319 -5.30 -16.86 -4.43
CA ILE A 319 -4.71 -17.01 -5.77
C ILE A 319 -4.79 -18.47 -6.27
N PRO A 320 -4.57 -19.50 -5.44
CA PRO A 320 -4.80 -20.90 -5.85
C PRO A 320 -6.24 -21.22 -6.26
N ALA A 321 -7.25 -20.68 -5.57
CA ALA A 321 -8.64 -20.81 -5.98
C ALA A 321 -8.90 -20.08 -7.30
N LEU A 322 -8.28 -18.91 -7.49
CA LEU A 322 -8.37 -18.15 -8.73
C LEU A 322 -7.74 -18.90 -9.91
N SER A 323 -6.59 -19.54 -9.75
CA SER A 323 -5.89 -20.24 -10.86
C SER A 323 -6.68 -21.43 -11.42
N ARG A 324 -7.55 -22.03 -10.59
CA ARG A 324 -8.47 -23.13 -10.94
C ARG A 324 -9.89 -22.67 -11.25
N ALA A 325 -10.17 -21.38 -11.18
CA ALA A 325 -11.50 -20.85 -11.40
C ALA A 325 -11.92 -20.96 -12.88
N ASP A 326 -13.22 -21.12 -13.10
CA ASP A 326 -13.84 -21.06 -14.43
C ASP A 326 -13.81 -19.62 -14.95
N PRO A 327 -13.36 -19.36 -16.19
CA PRO A 327 -13.50 -18.06 -16.85
C PRO A 327 -14.89 -17.43 -16.71
N ALA A 328 -15.97 -18.22 -16.70
CA ALA A 328 -17.33 -17.72 -16.52
C ALA A 328 -17.55 -17.04 -15.15
N ALA A 329 -16.89 -17.51 -14.10
CA ALA A 329 -16.96 -16.92 -12.76
C ALA A 329 -16.32 -15.52 -12.72
N LEU A 330 -15.22 -15.34 -13.47
CA LEU A 330 -14.56 -14.05 -13.61
C LEU A 330 -15.45 -13.07 -14.40
N LYS A 331 -16.15 -13.54 -15.44
CA LYS A 331 -17.13 -12.70 -16.17
C LYS A 331 -18.24 -12.19 -15.24
N LYS A 332 -18.79 -13.06 -14.39
CA LYS A 332 -19.78 -12.67 -13.36
C LYS A 332 -19.22 -11.64 -12.36
N ALA A 333 -17.93 -11.73 -12.03
CA ALA A 333 -17.23 -10.72 -11.23
C ALA A 333 -17.01 -9.38 -11.96
N GLY A 334 -17.42 -9.29 -13.23
CA GLY A 334 -17.35 -8.09 -14.07
C GLY A 334 -16.05 -7.98 -14.85
N ILE A 335 -15.23 -9.04 -14.91
CA ILE A 335 -13.99 -9.12 -15.70
C ILE A 335 -14.31 -9.36 -17.18
N SER A 336 -13.66 -8.62 -18.08
CA SER A 336 -13.79 -8.83 -19.53
C SER A 336 -13.08 -10.12 -19.93
N ASP A 337 -13.50 -10.75 -21.03
CA ASP A 337 -12.96 -12.03 -21.50
C ASP A 337 -11.43 -12.04 -21.62
N ALA A 338 -10.85 -11.06 -22.33
CA ALA A 338 -9.40 -10.92 -22.43
C ALA A 338 -8.71 -10.77 -21.07
N GLY A 339 -9.33 -10.01 -20.15
CA GLY A 339 -8.78 -9.79 -18.82
C GLY A 339 -8.99 -10.98 -17.87
N ALA A 340 -9.97 -11.84 -18.14
CA ALA A 340 -10.17 -13.09 -17.40
C ALA A 340 -9.11 -14.11 -17.79
N THR A 341 -8.81 -14.24 -19.09
CA THR A 341 -7.72 -15.08 -19.59
C THR A 341 -6.38 -14.63 -19.02
N GLU A 342 -6.05 -13.35 -19.13
CA GLU A 342 -4.79 -12.79 -18.60
C GLU A 342 -4.66 -12.99 -17.09
N LEU A 343 -5.76 -12.79 -16.33
CA LEU A 343 -5.75 -12.98 -14.88
C LEU A 343 -5.56 -14.45 -14.48
N LEU A 344 -6.18 -15.38 -15.20
CA LEU A 344 -6.04 -16.82 -14.96
C LEU A 344 -4.64 -17.31 -15.32
N GLU A 345 -4.10 -16.88 -16.46
CA GLU A 345 -2.73 -17.22 -16.87
C GLU A 345 -1.71 -16.69 -15.87
N ALA A 346 -1.84 -15.43 -15.45
CA ALA A 346 -0.98 -14.86 -14.42
C ALA A 346 -1.11 -15.61 -13.08
N ALA A 347 -2.31 -16.01 -12.68
CA ALA A 347 -2.54 -16.74 -11.44
C ALA A 347 -1.94 -18.15 -11.48
N ARG A 348 -2.12 -18.86 -12.61
CA ARG A 348 -1.51 -20.18 -12.85
C ARG A 348 0.01 -20.10 -12.89
N GLY A 349 0.57 -19.10 -13.57
CA GLY A 349 2.02 -18.88 -13.62
C GLY A 349 2.61 -18.69 -12.22
N LEU A 350 1.98 -17.87 -11.37
CA LEU A 350 2.43 -17.68 -9.99
C LEU A 350 2.34 -18.97 -9.16
N CYS A 351 1.24 -19.72 -9.29
CA CYS A 351 1.06 -20.99 -8.57
C CYS A 351 2.11 -22.01 -9.01
N ASN A 352 2.32 -22.15 -10.31
CA ASN A 352 3.28 -23.08 -10.88
C ASN A 352 4.71 -22.75 -10.45
N GLU A 353 5.11 -21.48 -10.49
CA GLU A 353 6.42 -21.04 -10.03
C GLU A 353 6.64 -21.37 -8.55
N ARG A 354 5.61 -21.20 -7.71
CA ARG A 354 5.66 -21.56 -6.30
C ARG A 354 5.84 -23.07 -6.12
N THR A 355 5.04 -23.89 -6.80
CA THR A 355 5.15 -25.35 -6.75
C THR A 355 6.53 -25.83 -7.20
N LEU A 356 7.10 -25.24 -8.25
CA LEU A 356 8.43 -25.60 -8.73
C LEU A 356 9.55 -25.22 -7.73
N ARG A 357 9.40 -24.11 -7.00
CA ARG A 357 10.32 -23.73 -5.92
C ARG A 357 10.20 -24.67 -4.72
N GLU A 358 8.98 -25.02 -4.33
CA GLU A 358 8.70 -25.98 -3.25
C GLU A 358 9.23 -27.38 -3.60
N ALA A 359 9.23 -27.75 -4.88
CA ALA A 359 9.88 -28.96 -5.38
C ALA A 359 11.42 -28.90 -5.37
N GLY A 360 12.03 -27.73 -5.17
CA GLY A 360 13.48 -27.54 -5.05
C GLY A 360 14.18 -26.99 -6.30
N VAL A 361 13.46 -26.53 -7.32
CA VAL A 361 14.07 -25.93 -8.52
C VAL A 361 14.63 -24.52 -8.21
N PRO A 362 15.91 -24.24 -8.50
CA PRO A 362 16.50 -22.93 -8.23
C PRO A 362 15.86 -21.79 -9.04
N ALA A 363 15.73 -20.61 -8.44
CA ALA A 363 15.12 -19.44 -9.07
C ALA A 363 15.83 -18.98 -10.37
N VAL A 364 17.15 -19.16 -10.45
CA VAL A 364 17.94 -18.84 -11.65
C VAL A 364 17.57 -19.75 -12.83
N SER A 365 17.33 -21.04 -12.54
CA SER A 365 16.91 -22.01 -13.55
C SER A 365 15.47 -21.79 -13.98
N LEU A 366 14.57 -21.43 -13.06
CA LEU A 366 13.16 -21.13 -13.39
C LEU A 366 13.02 -20.01 -14.42
N LYS A 367 13.84 -18.96 -14.34
CA LYS A 367 13.83 -17.89 -15.36
C LYS A 367 14.16 -18.41 -16.77
N LYS A 368 15.10 -19.36 -16.87
CA LYS A 368 15.46 -19.98 -18.16
C LYS A 368 14.36 -20.90 -18.68
N TYR A 369 13.72 -21.67 -17.81
CA TYR A 369 12.56 -22.49 -18.18
C TYR A 369 11.39 -21.63 -18.68
N GLN A 370 11.04 -20.57 -17.94
CA GLN A 370 9.98 -19.63 -18.33
C GLN A 370 10.27 -18.94 -19.67
N ALA A 371 11.52 -18.51 -19.92
CA ALA A 371 11.94 -17.95 -21.20
C ALA A 371 11.83 -18.96 -22.36
N GLY A 372 12.02 -20.25 -22.07
CA GLY A 372 11.84 -21.36 -23.01
C GLY A 372 10.38 -21.84 -23.15
N GLY A 373 9.41 -21.16 -22.53
CA GLY A 373 7.99 -21.54 -22.56
C GLY A 373 7.61 -22.72 -21.65
N VAL A 374 8.52 -23.16 -20.77
CA VAL A 374 8.31 -24.25 -19.81
C VAL A 374 7.98 -23.61 -18.46
N ALA A 375 6.70 -23.61 -18.10
CA ALA A 375 6.22 -22.84 -16.94
C ALA A 375 5.34 -23.65 -15.99
N SER A 376 4.89 -24.84 -16.37
CA SER A 376 4.05 -25.69 -15.52
C SER A 376 4.83 -26.88 -14.93
N PRO A 377 4.47 -27.37 -13.72
CA PRO A 377 5.05 -28.60 -13.18
C PRO A 377 4.79 -29.82 -14.07
N ASP A 378 3.67 -29.82 -14.80
CA ASP A 378 3.35 -30.86 -15.78
C ASP A 378 4.32 -30.85 -16.96
N ASP A 379 4.74 -29.68 -17.45
CA ASP A 379 5.70 -29.56 -18.55
C ASP A 379 7.01 -30.28 -18.21
N PHE A 380 7.48 -30.22 -16.96
CA PHE A 380 8.68 -30.93 -16.51
C PHE A 380 8.51 -32.45 -16.57
N CYS A 381 7.30 -32.96 -16.34
CA CYS A 381 7.02 -34.38 -16.32
C CYS A 381 6.77 -34.97 -17.73
N TYR A 382 6.17 -34.18 -18.62
CA TYR A 382 5.74 -34.64 -19.95
C TYR A 382 6.74 -34.28 -21.05
N LEU A 383 7.47 -33.16 -20.93
CA LEU A 383 8.44 -32.78 -21.95
C LEU A 383 9.74 -33.58 -21.82
N PRO A 384 10.27 -34.13 -22.92
CA PRO A 384 11.54 -34.85 -22.88
C PRO A 384 12.71 -33.96 -22.45
N ILE A 385 13.64 -34.54 -21.70
CA ILE A 385 14.88 -33.86 -21.26
C ILE A 385 15.68 -33.25 -22.44
N PRO A 386 15.83 -33.93 -23.60
CA PRO A 386 16.44 -33.33 -24.80
C PRO A 386 15.80 -32.02 -25.23
N TYR A 387 14.46 -31.98 -25.25
CA TYR A 387 13.69 -30.80 -25.64
C TYR A 387 13.87 -29.66 -24.62
N LEU A 388 13.71 -29.98 -23.34
CA LEU A 388 13.90 -29.03 -22.25
C LEU A 388 15.31 -28.44 -22.25
N SER A 389 16.34 -29.25 -22.48
CA SER A 389 17.73 -28.80 -22.53
C SER A 389 18.00 -27.90 -23.73
N SER A 390 17.53 -28.29 -24.91
CA SER A 390 17.68 -27.51 -26.15
C SER A 390 16.97 -26.16 -26.06
N LYS A 391 15.72 -26.12 -25.57
CA LYS A 391 14.93 -24.89 -25.45
C LYS A 391 15.44 -23.91 -24.40
N THR A 392 16.05 -24.40 -23.33
CA THR A 392 16.42 -23.55 -22.17
C THR A 392 17.92 -23.27 -22.07
N GLY A 393 18.74 -23.97 -22.85
CA GLY A 393 20.21 -23.91 -22.77
C GLY A 393 20.77 -24.43 -21.43
N ILE A 394 19.98 -25.15 -20.64
CA ILE A 394 20.42 -25.79 -19.40
C ILE A 394 21.02 -27.15 -19.73
N ASN A 395 22.14 -27.50 -19.09
CA ASN A 395 22.78 -28.80 -19.25
C ASN A 395 21.78 -29.96 -19.01
N PRO A 396 21.69 -30.98 -19.90
CA PRO A 396 20.76 -32.11 -19.78
C PRO A 396 20.76 -32.81 -18.42
N GLU A 397 21.92 -32.93 -17.77
CA GLU A 397 22.02 -33.57 -16.46
C GLU A 397 21.44 -32.71 -15.35
N THR A 398 21.56 -31.38 -15.48
CA THR A 398 20.93 -30.42 -14.56
C THR A 398 19.42 -30.38 -14.79
N VAL A 399 18.99 -30.43 -16.06
CA VAL A 399 17.57 -30.58 -16.40
C VAL A 399 17.00 -31.86 -15.79
N HIS A 400 17.70 -32.99 -15.91
CA HIS A 400 17.27 -34.25 -15.31
C HIS A 400 17.11 -34.14 -13.79
N LYS A 401 18.05 -33.50 -13.07
CA LYS A 401 17.92 -33.28 -11.63
C LYS A 401 16.67 -32.46 -11.27
N HIS A 402 16.40 -31.38 -11.99
CA HIS A 402 15.21 -30.57 -11.75
C HIS A 402 13.92 -31.34 -12.07
N VAL A 403 13.89 -32.07 -13.18
CA VAL A 403 12.74 -32.91 -13.56
C VAL A 403 12.51 -34.03 -12.53
N ASP A 404 13.57 -34.68 -12.05
CA ASP A 404 13.48 -35.71 -11.01
C ASP A 404 12.90 -35.16 -9.70
N MET A 405 13.35 -33.98 -9.27
CA MET A 405 12.81 -33.27 -8.11
C MET A 405 11.30 -32.97 -8.26
N VAL A 406 10.90 -32.43 -9.40
CA VAL A 406 9.49 -32.08 -9.69
C VAL A 406 8.62 -33.34 -9.81
N CYS A 407 9.07 -34.37 -10.53
CA CYS A 407 8.35 -35.63 -10.65
C CYS A 407 8.14 -36.30 -9.29
N LYS A 408 9.17 -36.34 -8.44
CA LYS A 408 9.06 -36.88 -7.07
C LYS A 408 8.09 -36.09 -6.22
N HIS A 409 8.15 -34.76 -6.29
CA HIS A 409 7.23 -33.88 -5.56
C HIS A 409 5.76 -34.10 -5.99
N LEU A 410 5.52 -34.43 -7.27
CA LEU A 410 4.18 -34.74 -7.80
C LEU A 410 3.79 -36.23 -7.70
N GLY A 411 4.64 -37.09 -7.12
CA GLY A 411 4.39 -38.54 -7.03
C GLY A 411 4.41 -39.28 -8.38
N ARG A 412 5.13 -38.75 -9.39
CA ARG A 412 5.24 -39.34 -10.73
C ARG A 412 6.58 -40.05 -10.93
N LYS A 413 6.63 -40.94 -11.93
CA LYS A 413 7.87 -41.65 -12.30
C LYS A 413 8.87 -40.70 -12.98
N SER A 414 10.11 -40.72 -12.52
CA SER A 414 11.19 -39.92 -13.10
C SER A 414 11.59 -40.45 -14.49
N PRO A 415 11.75 -39.58 -15.49
CA PRO A 415 12.23 -39.98 -16.81
C PRO A 415 13.69 -40.42 -16.78
N ALA A 416 14.10 -41.22 -17.77
CA ALA A 416 15.45 -41.75 -17.86
C ALA A 416 16.50 -40.62 -18.03
N LYS A 417 17.67 -40.79 -17.38
CA LYS A 417 18.77 -39.84 -17.47
C LYS A 417 19.34 -39.80 -18.89
N VAL A 418 19.44 -38.60 -19.46
CA VAL A 418 20.15 -38.35 -20.73
C VAL A 418 21.42 -37.56 -20.44
N THR A 419 22.57 -38.08 -20.87
CA THR A 419 23.87 -37.40 -20.70
C THR A 419 24.11 -36.42 -21.84
N ARG A 420 24.90 -35.37 -21.58
CA ARG A 420 25.27 -34.39 -22.59
C ARG A 420 25.96 -35.03 -23.81
N ALA A 421 26.88 -35.95 -23.56
CA ALA A 421 27.60 -36.64 -24.63
C ALA A 421 26.68 -37.51 -25.51
N ALA A 422 25.63 -38.11 -24.93
CA ALA A 422 24.64 -38.86 -25.71
C ALA A 422 23.79 -37.93 -26.59
N LEU A 423 23.39 -36.77 -26.06
CA LEU A 423 22.60 -35.80 -26.80
C LEU A 423 23.40 -35.15 -27.94
N GLU A 424 24.66 -34.77 -27.71
CA GLU A 424 25.53 -34.18 -28.75
C GLU A 424 25.88 -35.17 -29.86
N ARG A 425 26.08 -36.45 -29.53
CA ARG A 425 26.26 -37.51 -30.54
C ARG A 425 24.99 -37.72 -31.36
N GLY A 426 23.85 -37.90 -30.70
CA GLY A 426 22.58 -38.10 -31.38
C GLY A 426 22.15 -36.90 -32.22
N GLN A 427 22.49 -35.67 -31.83
CA GLN A 427 22.28 -34.48 -32.65
C GLN A 427 23.07 -34.52 -33.97
N LYS A 428 24.35 -34.93 -33.93
CA LYS A 428 25.17 -35.07 -35.14
C LYS A 428 24.62 -36.16 -36.05
N GLU A 429 24.27 -37.31 -35.48
CA GLU A 429 23.64 -38.42 -36.23
C GLU A 429 22.33 -37.99 -36.90
N LEU A 430 21.48 -37.22 -36.21
CA LEU A 430 20.21 -36.74 -36.76
C LEU A 430 20.40 -35.70 -37.88
N LEU A 431 21.42 -34.85 -37.79
CA LEU A 431 21.73 -33.85 -38.83
C LEU A 431 22.41 -34.46 -40.07
N GLU A 432 23.03 -35.63 -39.94
CA GLU A 432 23.59 -36.39 -41.06
C GLU A 432 22.49 -37.08 -41.90
N VAL A 433 21.28 -37.23 -41.36
CA VAL A 433 20.15 -37.81 -42.09
C VAL A 433 19.59 -36.80 -43.12
N PRO A 434 19.48 -37.17 -44.41
CA PRO A 434 18.95 -36.29 -45.45
C PRO A 434 17.55 -35.77 -45.12
N GLY A 435 17.37 -34.44 -45.14
CA GLY A 435 16.08 -33.77 -44.90
C GLY A 435 15.80 -33.36 -43.45
N ILE A 436 16.69 -33.65 -42.50
CA ILE A 436 16.57 -33.20 -41.10
C ILE A 436 17.43 -31.94 -40.90
N GLY A 437 16.77 -30.78 -40.81
CA GLY A 437 17.38 -29.52 -40.36
C GLY A 437 17.20 -29.28 -38.86
N GLU A 438 17.79 -28.22 -38.32
CA GLU A 438 17.73 -27.86 -36.90
C GLU A 438 16.29 -27.74 -36.36
N ALA A 439 15.37 -27.16 -37.13
CA ALA A 439 13.95 -27.05 -36.77
C ALA A 439 13.21 -28.41 -36.77
N THR A 440 13.75 -29.42 -37.46
CA THR A 440 13.22 -30.79 -37.45
C THR A 440 13.78 -31.56 -36.25
N VAL A 441 15.06 -31.35 -35.90
CA VAL A 441 15.67 -31.91 -34.69
C VAL A 441 14.92 -31.50 -33.42
N GLU A 442 14.54 -30.23 -33.31
CA GLU A 442 13.76 -29.77 -32.15
C GLU A 442 12.38 -30.44 -32.04
N ARG A 443 11.72 -30.71 -33.17
CA ARG A 443 10.46 -31.46 -33.23
C ARG A 443 10.65 -32.93 -32.86
N LEU A 444 11.78 -33.53 -33.27
CA LEU A 444 12.16 -34.89 -32.87
C LEU A 444 12.43 -34.97 -31.37
N TYR A 445 13.13 -33.98 -30.80
CA TYR A 445 13.32 -33.88 -29.35
C TYR A 445 12.01 -33.76 -28.58
N LEU A 446 11.04 -33.01 -29.10
CA LEU A 446 9.70 -32.93 -28.51
C LEU A 446 8.98 -34.28 -28.52
N ALA A 447 9.23 -35.11 -29.53
CA ALA A 447 8.74 -36.49 -29.61
C ALA A 447 9.55 -37.49 -28.75
N GLY A 448 10.64 -37.04 -28.10
CA GLY A 448 11.52 -37.91 -27.31
C GLY A 448 12.57 -38.68 -28.13
N ILE A 449 12.69 -38.36 -29.42
CA ILE A 449 13.66 -38.93 -30.35
C ILE A 449 14.89 -38.03 -30.35
N TYR A 450 16.02 -38.56 -29.88
CA TYR A 450 17.25 -37.76 -29.75
C TYR A 450 18.51 -38.45 -30.28
N ASP A 451 18.37 -39.62 -30.90
CA ASP A 451 19.41 -40.36 -31.61
C ASP A 451 18.81 -41.03 -32.87
N ALA A 452 19.66 -41.42 -33.83
CA ALA A 452 19.20 -42.02 -35.09
C ALA A 452 18.69 -43.47 -34.93
N ALA A 453 18.95 -44.12 -33.80
CA ALA A 453 18.44 -45.47 -33.52
C ALA A 453 16.95 -45.42 -33.16
N ARG A 454 16.57 -44.50 -32.26
CA ARG A 454 15.18 -44.25 -31.86
C ARG A 454 14.34 -43.72 -33.01
N ASP A 455 14.93 -42.87 -33.85
CA ASP A 455 14.27 -42.36 -35.04
C ASP A 455 13.94 -43.48 -36.04
N ARG A 456 14.84 -44.46 -36.22
CA ARG A 456 14.57 -45.66 -37.04
C ARG A 456 13.50 -46.55 -36.44
N ASP A 457 13.58 -46.85 -35.14
CA ASP A 457 12.57 -47.65 -34.43
C ASP A 457 11.15 -47.02 -34.51
N GLU A 458 11.06 -45.69 -34.51
CA GLU A 458 9.78 -44.97 -34.58
C GLU A 458 9.22 -44.92 -36.02
N ARG A 459 10.09 -44.80 -37.04
CA ARG A 459 9.72 -44.94 -38.45
C ARG A 459 9.23 -46.36 -38.77
N ASP A 460 9.89 -47.38 -38.21
CA ASP A 460 9.51 -48.79 -38.40
C ASP A 460 8.17 -49.14 -37.70
N ARG A 461 7.78 -48.39 -36.65
CA ARG A 461 6.47 -48.53 -35.98
C ARG A 461 5.31 -47.83 -36.70
N ARG A 462 5.57 -46.96 -37.69
CA ARG A 462 4.53 -46.29 -38.50
C ARG A 462 4.74 -46.52 -40.00
N PRO A 463 4.44 -47.71 -40.54
CA PRO A 463 4.42 -47.90 -41.98
C PRO A 463 3.12 -47.29 -42.54
N GLY A 464 3.13 -46.01 -42.94
CA GLY A 464 1.98 -45.47 -43.69
C GLY A 464 1.68 -43.97 -43.65
N ALA A 465 2.56 -43.10 -43.17
CA ALA A 465 2.31 -41.66 -43.28
C ALA A 465 3.62 -40.90 -43.49
N LEU A 466 4.10 -40.92 -44.74
CA LEU A 466 4.92 -39.89 -45.40
C LEU A 466 5.27 -40.44 -46.80
N GLY A 467 4.26 -40.54 -47.66
CA GLY A 467 4.47 -40.67 -49.10
C GLY A 467 5.13 -39.39 -49.61
N HIS A 468 6.24 -39.53 -50.32
CA HIS A 468 6.89 -38.45 -51.04
C HIS A 468 5.90 -37.69 -51.94
N PRO A 469 5.91 -36.35 -51.96
CA PRO A 469 5.35 -35.63 -53.09
C PRO A 469 6.37 -35.69 -54.21
N GLU A 470 6.12 -36.55 -55.20
CA GLU A 470 6.68 -36.36 -56.53
C GLU A 470 6.22 -35.00 -57.06
N ARG A 471 7.16 -34.32 -57.73
CA ARG A 471 6.93 -33.06 -58.40
C ARG A 471 5.93 -33.28 -59.52
N ASP A 472 4.80 -32.60 -59.46
CA ASP A 472 4.04 -32.26 -60.65
C ASP A 472 3.81 -30.75 -60.70
N ALA A 473 4.20 -30.19 -61.83
CA ALA A 473 4.01 -28.80 -62.20
C ALA A 473 2.61 -28.62 -62.80
N GLY A 474 1.89 -27.57 -62.43
CA GLY A 474 0.68 -27.16 -63.14
C GLY A 474 -0.35 -26.40 -62.31
N GLU A 475 -0.22 -25.06 -62.36
CA GLU A 475 -1.24 -23.98 -62.36
C GLU A 475 -2.53 -23.98 -61.49
N PRO A 476 -3.04 -22.78 -61.12
CA PRO A 476 -4.03 -22.56 -60.06
C PRO A 476 -5.49 -22.55 -60.59
N PRO A 477 -6.51 -22.60 -59.71
CA PRO A 477 -7.01 -21.41 -58.99
C PRO A 477 -7.11 -21.57 -57.47
#